data_AF-A0A3M3LI22-F1
#
_entry.id   AF-A0A3M3LI22-F1
#
_cell.length_a   1.000
_cell.length_b   1.000
_cell.length_c   1.000
_cell.angle_alpha   90.00
_cell.angle_beta   90.00
_cell.angle_gamma   90.00
#
_symmetry.space_group_name_H-M   'P 1'
#
loop_
_entity.id
_entity.type
_entity.pdbx_description
1 polymer ?
#
loop_
_entity_poly.entity_id
_entity_poly.type
_entity_poly.pdbx_seq_one_letter_code
_entity_poly.pdbx_strand_id
1 'polypeptide(L)' 'MMVSYHMTERIPPLYALRAFEVAARSCSFTRAAQELSLTQSAISRHIRTLEETLG' A
#
# COMPACT_ATOMS: atom_id res chain seq x y z
N MET A 1 -7.01 -32.78 -11.05
CA MET A 1 -7.60 -31.66 -10.28
C MET A 1 -6.50 -30.61 -10.12
N MET A 2 -6.47 -29.61 -11.00
CA MET A 2 -5.44 -28.56 -11.01
C MET A 2 -5.82 -27.51 -9.98
N VAL A 3 -4.98 -27.31 -8.97
CA VAL A 3 -5.17 -26.24 -7.99
C VAL A 3 -4.73 -24.94 -8.66
N SER A 4 -5.68 -24.18 -9.23
CA SER A 4 -5.40 -22.84 -9.74
C SER A 4 -5.13 -21.91 -8.55
N TYR A 5 -3.87 -21.81 -8.14
CA TYR A 5 -3.44 -20.74 -7.24
C TYR A 5 -3.53 -19.42 -8.01
N HIS A 6 -4.63 -18.68 -7.81
CA HIS A 6 -4.78 -17.28 -8.22
C HIS A 6 -3.88 -16.35 -7.38
N MET A 7 -2.61 -16.71 -7.17
CA MET A 7 -1.65 -15.88 -6.43
C MET A 7 -1.39 -14.57 -7.16
N THR A 8 -1.55 -14.51 -8.48
CA THR A 8 -1.14 -13.37 -9.30
C THR A 8 -2.21 -12.28 -9.46
N GLU A 9 -3.48 -12.56 -9.16
CA GLU A 9 -4.57 -11.62 -9.48
C GLU A 9 -4.79 -10.53 -8.42
N ARG A 10 -4.19 -10.64 -7.22
CA ARG A 10 -4.38 -9.67 -6.13
C ARG A 10 -3.11 -9.36 -5.33
N ILE A 11 -1.94 -9.36 -5.96
CA ILE A 11 -0.73 -8.91 -5.25
C ILE A 11 -0.69 -7.39 -5.30
N PRO A 12 -0.89 -6.67 -4.17
CA PRO A 12 -0.75 -5.23 -4.16
C PRO A 12 0.69 -4.84 -4.48
N PRO A 13 0.89 -3.71 -5.17
CA PRO A 13 2.23 -3.26 -5.51
C PRO A 13 3.02 -2.92 -4.24
N LEU A 14 4.33 -3.17 -4.27
CA LEU A 14 5.20 -3.00 -3.09
C LEU A 14 5.15 -1.58 -2.49
N TYR A 15 4.95 -0.55 -3.33
CA TYR A 15 4.82 0.82 -2.84
C TYR A 15 3.56 1.01 -1.99
N ALA A 16 2.48 0.29 -2.27
CA ALA A 16 1.21 0.40 -1.55
C ALA A 16 1.32 -0.27 -0.18
N LEU A 17 1.93 -1.45 -0.13
CA LEU A 17 2.28 -2.14 1.11
C LEU A 17 3.22 -1.30 1.98
N ARG A 18 4.26 -0.70 1.38
CA ARG A 18 5.22 0.14 2.10
C ARG A 18 4.61 1.44 2.61
N ALA A 19 3.77 2.09 1.82
CA ALA A 19 3.05 3.29 2.26
C ALA A 19 2.13 2.99 3.45
N PHE A 20 1.43 1.84 3.41
CA PHE A 20 0.56 1.40 4.50
C PHE A 20 1.34 1.06 5.77
N GLU A 21 2.42 0.28 5.68
CA GLU A 21 3.24 -0.09 6.84
C GLU A 21 3.81 1.14 7.56
N VAL A 22 4.42 2.07 6.82
CA VAL A 22 4.97 3.30 7.41
C VAL A 22 3.87 4.19 7.99
N ALA A 23 2.72 4.32 7.30
CA ALA A 23 1.60 5.10 7.80
C ALA A 23 0.99 4.50 9.08
N ALA A 24 0.86 3.17 9.15
CA ALA A 24 0.37 2.47 10.33
C ALA A 24 1.34 2.60 11.52
N ARG A 25 2.64 2.47 11.28
CA ARG A 25 3.68 2.61 12.33
C ARG A 25 3.79 4.04 12.86
N SER A 26 3.64 5.03 12.00
CA SER A 26 3.76 6.46 12.35
C SER A 26 2.44 7.10 12.81
N CYS A 27 1.31 6.41 12.62
CA CYS A 27 -0.06 6.92 12.80
C CYS A 27 -0.30 8.29 12.13
N SER A 28 0.42 8.60 11.04
CA SER A 28 0.36 9.91 10.40
C SER A 28 0.83 9.86 8.94
N PHE A 29 -0.06 10.25 8.01
CA PHE A 29 0.29 10.34 6.59
C PHE A 29 1.36 11.42 6.30
N THR A 30 1.38 12.50 7.07
CA THR A 30 2.40 13.55 6.92
C THR A 30 3.79 13.04 7.31
N ARG A 31 3.91 12.30 8.41
CA ARG A 31 5.19 11.70 8.82
C ARG A 31 5.63 10.59 7.87
N ALA A 32 4.71 9.73 7.44
CA ALA A 32 5.01 8.70 6.45
C ALA A 32 5.51 9.27 5.12
N ALA A 33 4.92 10.39 4.69
CA ALA A 33 5.36 11.11 3.49
C ALA A 33 6.79 11.65 3.64
N GLN A 34 7.12 12.25 4.78
CA GLN A 34 8.48 12.71 5.08
C GLN A 34 9.48 11.55 5.07
N GLU A 35 9.14 10.43 5.71
CA GLU A 35 10.03 9.28 5.80
C GLU A 35 10.28 8.62 4.43
N LEU A 36 9.24 8.52 3.59
CA LEU A 36 9.35 7.95 2.24
C LEU A 36 9.79 8.95 1.18
N SER A 37 10.10 10.21 1.55
CA SER A 37 10.41 11.30 0.61
C SER A 37 9.34 11.51 -0.47
N LEU A 38 8.08 11.44 -0.04
CA LEU A 38 6.88 11.60 -0.86
C LEU A 38 6.04 12.77 -0.39
N THR A 39 5.03 13.13 -1.17
CA THR A 39 3.97 14.04 -0.72
C THR A 39 2.91 13.27 0.08
N GLN A 40 2.20 13.96 0.97
CA GLN A 40 1.10 13.35 1.72
C GLN A 40 0.01 12.80 0.80
N SER A 41 -0.26 13.47 -0.33
CA SER A 41 -1.20 12.99 -1.35
C SER A 41 -0.75 11.70 -2.03
N ALA A 42 0.57 11.50 -2.23
CA ALA A 42 1.09 10.25 -2.78
C ALA A 42 0.90 9.08 -1.81
N ILE A 43 1.11 9.29 -0.51
CA ILE A 43 0.81 8.28 0.53
C ILE A 43 -0.67 7.90 0.51
N SER A 44 -1.56 8.89 0.49
CA SER A 44 -3.00 8.64 0.42
C SER A 44 -3.39 7.83 -0.82
N ARG A 45 -2.82 8.17 -1.99
CA ARG A 45 -3.06 7.41 -3.23
C ARG A 45 -2.55 5.98 -3.16
N HIS A 46 -1.36 5.76 -2.59
CA HIS A 46 -0.79 4.42 -2.44
C HIS A 46 -1.62 3.53 -1.51
N ILE A 47 -2.14 4.08 -0.40
CA ILE A 47 -3.04 3.35 0.51
C ILE A 47 -4.38 3.06 -0.19
N ARG A 48 -4.93 4.01 -0.94
CA ARG A 48 -6.13 3.76 -1.75
C ARG A 48 -5.92 2.61 -2.75
N THR A 49 -4.77 2.57 -3.42
CA THR A 49 -4.42 1.46 -4.32
C THR A 49 -4.35 0.12 -3.56
N LEU A 50 -3.87 0.12 -2.32
CA LEU A 50 -3.89 -1.09 -1.48
C LEU A 50 -5.33 -1.54 -1.20
N GLU A 51 -6.19 -0.63 -0.75
CA GLU A 51 -7.61 -0.89 -0.48
C GLU A 51 -8.33 -1.42 -1.72
N GLU A 52 -8.16 -0.75 -2.87
CA GLU A 52 -8.73 -1.17 -4.17
C GLU A 52 -8.27 -2.57 -4.60
N THR A 53 -7.04 -2.96 -4.23
CA THR A 53 -6.51 -4.30 -4.57
C THR A 53 -7.06 -5.39 -3.65
N LEU A 54 -7.39 -5.06 -2.39
CA LEU A 54 -7.84 -6.03 -1.38
C LEU A 54 -9.37 -6.16 -1.33
N GLY A 55 -10.13 -5.14 -1.76
CA GLY A 55 -11.59 -5.06 -1.68
C GLY A 55 -12.09 -4.45 -0.37
#